data_AF-X6M559-F1
#
_entry.id   AF-X6M559-F1
#
_cell.length_a   1.000
_cell.length_b   1.000
_cell.length_c   1.000
_cell.angle_alpha   90.00
_cell.angle_beta   90.00
_cell.angle_gamma   90.00
#
_symmetry.space_group_name_H-M   'P 1'
#
loop_
_entity.id
_entity.type
_entity.pdbx_description
1 polymer ?
#
loop_
_entity_poly.entity_id
_entity_poly.type
_entity_poly.pdbx_seq_one_letter_code
_entity_poly.pdbx_strand_id
1 'polypeptide(L)'
;MDVQMKKEEENIQKEEAWIEEEDSWKENNIDWKDWKDDDTGWKDDNSGWDDEESPPKEAPETNIQTEGLAFFQSEGVFYNPAMSTNRDLSVAALDCFAKMRKEEVESHNSLTFYKEISENFLLKKKKLNKGSIKIAKTRLSLLENKREEENADLMKELTNASKQKPKQFKGLKIFEALASSGLRSIRYLQEINPELIESVTINDIDPKAVEMIKENLALNCPNSTQTCVSQGDCVDMMKGRAMADQSLRFNCVDLDPYGSASPYLRSAIDVLEDEGLLCVTCTDMSVLHGNNKDTCFRKYGALSMHCALGHEFGLRIVLQTIVQECVALNCAMEPLLSMYCDYYMRFF
;
A
#
# COMPACT_ATOMS: atom_id res chain seq x y z
N MET A 1 44.41 27.68 1.15
CA MET A 1 44.86 26.39 1.67
C MET A 1 44.51 26.23 3.16
N ASP A 2 44.79 27.21 4.02
CA ASP A 2 44.56 27.07 5.48
C ASP A 2 43.10 26.99 5.96
N VAL A 3 42.13 27.51 5.20
CA VAL A 3 40.70 27.43 5.57
C VAL A 3 40.08 26.08 5.21
N GLN A 4 40.67 25.37 4.25
CA GLN A 4 40.16 24.10 3.75
C GLN A 4 40.64 22.93 4.62
N MET A 5 41.91 22.98 5.08
CA MET A 5 42.43 22.00 6.05
C MET A 5 41.71 22.07 7.40
N LYS A 6 41.37 23.27 7.90
CA LYS A 6 40.64 23.41 9.17
C LYS A 6 39.23 22.81 9.13
N LYS A 7 38.57 22.84 7.96
CA LYS A 7 37.26 22.20 7.76
C LYS A 7 37.36 20.68 7.67
N GLU A 8 38.47 20.15 7.15
CA GLU A 8 38.73 18.71 7.12
C GLU A 8 39.06 18.19 8.53
N GLU A 9 39.85 18.91 9.33
CA GLU A 9 40.13 18.57 10.73
C GLU A 9 38.86 18.60 11.61
N GLU A 10 37.97 19.58 11.43
CA GLU A 10 36.68 19.63 12.13
C GLU A 10 35.71 18.50 11.71
N ASN A 11 35.81 18.00 10.48
CA ASN A 11 35.00 16.86 10.03
C ASN A 11 35.53 15.53 10.56
N ILE A 12 36.85 15.35 10.63
CA ILE A 12 37.48 14.14 11.19
C ILE A 12 37.17 14.03 12.69
N GLN A 13 37.23 15.15 13.44
CA GLN A 13 36.86 15.13 14.86
C GLN A 13 35.37 14.83 15.10
N LYS A 14 34.49 15.17 14.16
CA LYS A 14 33.07 14.81 14.23
C LYS A 14 32.84 13.34 13.90
N GLU A 15 33.57 12.77 12.95
CA GLU A 15 33.50 11.33 12.64
C GLU A 15 34.05 10.47 13.79
N GLU A 16 35.14 10.89 14.45
CA GLU A 16 35.67 10.17 15.63
C GLU A 16 34.70 10.20 16.83
N ALA A 17 34.00 11.32 17.06
CA ALA A 17 32.99 11.44 18.11
C ALA A 17 31.74 10.56 17.85
N TRP A 18 31.38 10.35 16.58
CA TRP A 18 30.28 9.46 16.20
C TRP A 18 30.63 7.98 16.39
N ILE A 19 31.89 7.60 16.17
CA ILE A 19 32.37 6.22 16.35
C ILE A 19 32.41 5.84 17.85
N GLU A 20 32.81 6.78 18.73
CA GLU A 20 32.78 6.55 20.18
C GLU A 20 31.35 6.42 20.74
N GLU A 21 30.37 7.14 20.18
CA GLU A 21 28.94 6.97 20.53
C GLU A 21 28.36 5.63 20.04
N GLU A 22 28.80 5.11 18.89
CA GLU A 22 28.37 3.79 18.38
C GLU A 22 28.92 2.62 19.21
N ASP A 23 30.17 2.71 19.69
CA ASP A 23 30.76 1.67 20.52
C ASP A 23 30.19 1.67 21.95
N SER A 24 29.76 2.83 22.46
CA SER A 24 28.96 2.94 23.69
C SER A 24 27.60 2.21 23.62
N TRP A 25 27.02 2.02 22.44
CA TRP A 25 25.75 1.30 22.26
C TRP A 25 25.92 -0.21 22.21
N LYS A 26 27.11 -0.72 21.86
CA LYS A 26 27.39 -2.16 21.78
C LYS A 26 27.67 -2.81 23.13
N GLU A 27 28.03 -2.04 24.15
CA GLU A 27 28.30 -2.57 25.51
C GLU A 27 27.04 -2.76 26.37
N ASN A 28 25.86 -2.28 25.94
CA ASN A 28 24.63 -2.31 26.75
C ASN A 28 23.50 -3.17 26.17
N ASN A 29 23.79 -4.36 25.65
CA ASN A 29 22.73 -5.32 25.32
C ASN A 29 23.03 -6.77 25.72
N ILE A 30 22.36 -7.17 26.80
CA ILE A 30 21.63 -8.44 27.02
C ILE A 30 22.41 -9.74 26.72
N ASP A 31 22.76 -10.44 27.80
CA ASP A 31 23.39 -11.75 27.84
C ASP A 31 22.41 -12.86 27.40
N TRP A 32 22.65 -13.46 26.23
CA TRP A 32 21.87 -14.56 25.67
C TRP A 32 22.33 -15.94 26.22
N LYS A 33 22.34 -16.11 27.55
CA LYS A 33 22.84 -17.34 28.19
C LYS A 33 21.93 -18.10 29.15
N ASP A 34 20.65 -17.79 29.23
CA ASP A 34 19.70 -18.60 30.01
C ASP A 34 18.60 -19.20 29.12
N TRP A 35 19.00 -20.19 28.33
CA TRP A 35 18.10 -21.24 27.86
C TRP A 35 18.61 -22.55 28.46
N LYS A 36 18.07 -22.91 29.63
CA LYS A 36 18.25 -24.23 30.22
C LYS A 36 16.98 -25.04 30.02
N ASP A 37 17.20 -26.22 29.44
CA ASP A 37 16.27 -27.34 29.40
C ASP A 37 15.87 -27.74 30.83
N ASP A 38 14.58 -27.66 31.15
CA ASP A 38 14.02 -28.29 32.34
C ASP A 38 13.12 -29.45 31.91
N ASP A 39 13.79 -30.55 31.60
CA ASP A 39 13.24 -31.89 31.54
C ASP A 39 13.38 -32.50 32.95
N THR A 40 12.34 -32.45 33.80
CA THR A 40 12.17 -33.41 34.92
C THR A 40 10.75 -33.40 35.50
N GLY A 41 10.16 -34.60 35.61
CA GLY A 41 9.45 -34.97 36.84
C GLY A 41 7.94 -35.13 36.77
N TRP A 42 7.50 -36.31 36.32
CA TRP A 42 6.25 -36.94 36.75
C TRP A 42 6.15 -36.96 38.29
N LYS A 43 5.07 -36.42 38.85
CA LYS A 43 4.52 -36.83 40.16
C LYS A 43 3.00 -36.78 40.12
N ASP A 44 2.42 -37.95 40.37
CA ASP A 44 1.02 -38.15 40.71
C ASP A 44 0.81 -37.83 42.20
N ASP A 45 -0.19 -37.00 42.51
CA ASP A 45 -0.92 -37.07 43.77
C ASP A 45 -2.33 -36.46 43.66
N ASN A 46 -3.30 -37.37 43.61
CA ASN A 46 -4.71 -37.12 43.91
C ASN A 46 -4.89 -36.72 45.37
N SER A 47 -5.44 -35.52 45.64
CA SER A 47 -6.31 -35.29 46.80
C SER A 47 -7.05 -33.94 46.72
N GLY A 48 -8.38 -33.99 46.92
CA GLY A 48 -9.14 -32.88 47.53
C GLY A 48 -9.88 -31.97 46.58
N TRP A 49 -11.18 -32.21 46.42
CA TRP A 49 -12.15 -31.22 45.96
C TRP A 49 -12.42 -30.25 47.11
N ASP A 50 -12.16 -28.97 46.93
CA ASP A 50 -12.79 -27.88 47.68
C ASP A 50 -13.04 -26.73 46.70
N ASP A 51 -14.32 -26.47 46.45
CA ASP A 51 -14.83 -25.37 45.64
C ASP A 51 -14.63 -24.04 46.40
N GLU A 52 -13.50 -23.38 46.20
CA GLU A 52 -13.39 -21.93 46.43
C GLU A 52 -13.61 -21.22 45.09
N GLU A 53 -14.76 -20.54 44.97
CA GLU A 53 -15.03 -19.60 43.89
C GLU A 53 -13.88 -18.61 43.78
N SER A 54 -13.02 -18.82 42.78
CA SER A 54 -11.99 -17.85 42.42
C SER A 54 -12.68 -16.52 42.12
N PRO A 55 -12.16 -15.39 42.63
CA PRO A 55 -12.70 -14.08 42.27
C PRO A 55 -12.73 -13.97 40.73
N PRO A 56 -13.74 -13.29 40.15
CA PRO A 56 -13.82 -13.15 38.70
C PRO A 56 -12.46 -12.62 38.22
N LYS A 57 -11.80 -13.38 37.34
CA LYS A 57 -10.59 -12.90 36.66
C LYS A 57 -10.95 -11.54 36.10
N GLU A 58 -10.29 -10.49 36.60
CA GLU A 58 -10.40 -9.16 36.03
C GLU A 58 -10.19 -9.33 34.51
N ALA A 59 -11.11 -8.75 33.72
CA ALA A 59 -10.96 -8.76 32.28
C ALA A 59 -9.55 -8.24 31.97
N PRO A 60 -8.77 -8.91 31.10
CA PRO A 60 -7.43 -8.44 30.79
C PRO A 60 -7.55 -6.96 30.41
N GLU A 61 -6.75 -6.10 31.06
CA GLU A 61 -6.64 -4.69 30.69
C GLU A 61 -6.35 -4.67 29.19
N THR A 62 -7.36 -4.32 28.39
CA THR A 62 -7.21 -4.35 26.93
C THR A 62 -6.22 -3.24 26.58
N ASN A 63 -5.03 -3.63 26.15
CA ASN A 63 -3.97 -2.70 25.78
C ASN A 63 -4.29 -2.08 24.41
N ILE A 64 -5.29 -1.19 24.42
CA ILE A 64 -5.76 -0.45 23.25
C ILE A 64 -4.79 0.68 22.98
N GLN A 65 -4.22 0.67 21.78
CA GLN A 65 -3.32 1.68 21.26
C GLN A 65 -4.07 2.60 20.29
N THR A 66 -3.46 3.74 19.98
CA THR A 66 -4.01 4.70 19.03
C THR A 66 -2.99 5.10 17.97
N GLU A 67 -3.42 5.14 16.72
CA GLU A 67 -2.64 5.70 15.62
C GLU A 67 -3.58 6.32 14.57
N GLY A 68 -3.33 7.58 14.20
CA GLY A 68 -4.28 8.32 13.37
C GLY A 68 -5.63 8.45 14.09
N LEU A 69 -6.71 8.05 13.41
CA LEU A 69 -8.05 7.98 14.01
C LEU A 69 -8.40 6.61 14.62
N ALA A 70 -7.52 5.61 14.47
CA ALA A 70 -7.80 4.22 14.82
C ALA A 70 -7.45 3.87 16.27
N PHE A 71 -8.34 3.10 16.91
CA PHE A 71 -8.13 2.49 18.23
C PHE A 71 -7.97 0.97 18.05
N PHE A 72 -6.83 0.39 18.39
CA PHE A 72 -6.57 -1.02 18.03
C PHE A 72 -5.81 -1.78 19.11
N GLN A 73 -6.08 -3.08 19.19
CA GLN A 73 -5.26 -4.04 19.90
C GLN A 73 -4.22 -4.62 18.93
N SER A 74 -3.04 -4.93 19.45
CA SER A 74 -1.99 -5.63 18.70
C SER A 74 -1.32 -6.73 19.50
N GLU A 75 -1.81 -7.05 20.69
CA GLU A 75 -1.20 -8.08 21.53
C GLU A 75 -1.35 -9.45 20.88
N GLY A 76 -0.23 -10.14 20.69
CA GLY A 76 -0.21 -11.45 20.04
C GLY A 76 -0.10 -11.42 18.52
N VAL A 77 -0.04 -10.24 17.88
CA VAL A 77 0.29 -10.09 16.46
C VAL A 77 1.36 -9.03 16.24
N PHE A 78 1.88 -8.95 15.02
CA PHE A 78 2.94 -8.02 14.68
C PHE A 78 2.42 -6.58 14.64
N TYR A 79 3.10 -5.69 15.35
CA TYR A 79 2.92 -4.25 15.24
C TYR A 79 4.24 -3.54 15.47
N ASN A 80 4.56 -2.60 14.59
CA ASN A 80 5.75 -1.76 14.70
C ASN A 80 5.33 -0.28 14.72
N PRO A 81 5.47 0.43 15.86
CA PRO A 81 5.15 1.86 15.98
C PRO A 81 5.94 2.74 15.02
N ALA A 82 7.19 2.38 14.74
CA ALA A 82 8.04 3.19 13.88
C ALA A 82 7.49 3.26 12.43
N MET A 83 6.66 2.27 12.03
CA MET A 83 6.00 2.23 10.70
C MET A 83 4.81 3.20 10.58
N SER A 84 4.57 4.08 11.55
CA SER A 84 3.48 5.06 11.53
C SER A 84 3.55 5.95 10.28
N THR A 85 4.73 6.46 9.91
CA THR A 85 4.90 7.27 8.70
C THR A 85 4.61 6.47 7.41
N ASN A 86 4.92 5.17 7.38
CA ASN A 86 4.58 4.32 6.22
C ASN A 86 3.06 4.23 6.05
N ARG A 87 2.33 4.02 7.15
CA ARG A 87 0.87 3.96 7.17
C ARG A 87 0.26 5.31 6.80
N ASP A 88 0.78 6.42 7.32
CA ASP A 88 0.36 7.79 6.96
C ASP A 88 0.49 8.06 5.46
N LEU A 89 1.64 7.72 4.87
CA LEU A 89 1.88 7.86 3.43
C LEU A 89 0.88 7.05 2.62
N SER A 90 0.46 5.91 3.13
CA SER A 90 -0.45 5.01 2.42
C SER A 90 -1.88 5.51 2.45
N VAL A 91 -2.34 6.06 3.58
CA VAL A 91 -3.61 6.78 3.67
C VAL A 91 -3.60 7.97 2.71
N ALA A 92 -2.54 8.78 2.72
CA ALA A 92 -2.44 9.97 1.87
C ALA A 92 -2.40 9.62 0.37
N ALA A 93 -1.63 8.60 -0.02
CA ALA A 93 -1.54 8.15 -1.40
C ALA A 93 -2.89 7.61 -1.90
N LEU A 94 -3.57 6.79 -1.10
CA LEU A 94 -4.89 6.24 -1.43
C LEU A 94 -5.97 7.33 -1.54
N ASP A 95 -6.00 8.30 -0.61
CA ASP A 95 -6.95 9.41 -0.67
C ASP A 95 -6.74 10.26 -1.93
N CYS A 96 -5.47 10.56 -2.27
CA CYS A 96 -5.13 11.29 -3.50
C CYS A 96 -5.52 10.50 -4.75
N PHE A 97 -5.14 9.22 -4.80
CA PHE A 97 -5.47 8.33 -5.92
C PHE A 97 -6.98 8.18 -6.11
N ALA A 98 -7.76 8.03 -5.03
CA ALA A 98 -9.21 7.90 -5.11
C ALA A 98 -9.88 9.17 -5.66
N LYS A 99 -9.39 10.35 -5.27
CA LYS A 99 -9.86 11.63 -5.81
C LYS A 99 -9.53 11.77 -7.29
N MET A 100 -8.30 11.45 -7.69
CA MET A 100 -7.90 11.44 -9.11
C MET A 100 -8.79 10.51 -9.93
N ARG A 101 -9.06 9.31 -9.41
CA ARG A 101 -9.87 8.31 -10.13
C ARG A 101 -11.34 8.72 -10.26
N LYS A 102 -11.90 9.39 -9.25
CA LYS A 102 -13.22 10.03 -9.34
C LYS A 102 -13.24 11.13 -10.40
N GLU A 103 -12.26 12.03 -10.38
CA GLU A 103 -12.14 13.15 -11.32
C GLU A 103 -11.99 12.67 -12.77
N GLU A 104 -11.24 11.60 -13.01
CA GLU A 104 -11.07 11.00 -14.34
C GLU A 104 -12.39 10.44 -14.89
N VAL A 105 -13.17 9.75 -14.06
CA VAL A 105 -14.49 9.23 -14.45
C VAL A 105 -15.46 10.38 -14.74
N GLU A 106 -15.49 11.41 -13.89
CA GLU A 106 -16.32 12.60 -14.09
C GLU A 106 -15.92 13.40 -15.34
N SER A 107 -14.62 13.51 -15.61
CA SER A 107 -14.06 14.15 -16.79
C SER A 107 -14.40 13.38 -18.06
N HIS A 108 -14.26 12.05 -18.03
CA HIS A 108 -14.64 11.17 -19.14
C HIS A 108 -16.14 11.31 -19.47
N ASN A 109 -17.00 11.29 -18.45
CA ASN A 109 -18.45 11.47 -18.62
C ASN A 109 -18.82 12.86 -19.15
N SER A 110 -18.13 13.90 -18.68
CA SER A 110 -18.32 15.24 -19.21
C SER A 110 -17.98 15.28 -20.70
N LEU A 111 -16.86 14.67 -21.09
CA LEU A 111 -16.39 14.61 -22.46
C LEU A 111 -17.33 13.82 -23.39
N THR A 112 -17.88 12.69 -22.93
CA THR A 112 -18.88 11.91 -23.68
C THR A 112 -20.18 12.69 -23.84
N PHE A 113 -20.66 13.35 -22.79
CA PHE A 113 -21.86 14.19 -22.84
C PHE A 113 -21.73 15.35 -23.84
N TYR A 114 -20.60 16.08 -23.83
CA TYR A 114 -20.39 17.18 -24.78
C TYR A 114 -20.35 16.71 -26.23
N LYS A 115 -19.84 15.50 -26.50
CA LYS A 115 -19.86 14.93 -27.85
C LYS A 115 -21.25 14.50 -28.29
N GLU A 116 -22.02 13.86 -27.42
CA GLU A 116 -23.39 13.48 -27.75
C GLU A 116 -24.22 14.71 -28.14
N ILE A 117 -24.01 15.85 -27.45
CA ILE A 117 -24.61 17.13 -27.82
C ILE A 117 -24.11 17.62 -29.19
N SER A 118 -22.80 17.59 -29.43
CA SER A 118 -22.20 18.05 -30.68
C SER A 118 -22.65 17.22 -31.89
N GLU A 119 -22.60 15.89 -31.78
CA GLU A 119 -23.07 14.95 -32.80
C GLU A 119 -24.57 15.12 -33.06
N ASN A 120 -25.40 15.19 -32.02
CA ASN A 120 -26.84 15.42 -32.19
C ASN A 120 -27.14 16.77 -32.84
N PHE A 121 -26.37 17.82 -32.53
CA PHE A 121 -26.50 19.14 -33.16
C PHE A 121 -26.12 19.12 -34.65
N LEU A 122 -25.05 18.40 -35.01
CA LEU A 122 -24.55 18.27 -36.39
C LEU A 122 -25.44 17.36 -37.25
N LEU A 123 -25.92 16.23 -36.71
CA LEU A 123 -26.66 15.20 -37.45
C LEU A 123 -28.17 15.43 -37.51
N LYS A 124 -28.75 16.12 -36.52
CA LYS A 124 -30.21 16.32 -36.45
C LYS A 124 -30.49 17.73 -35.96
N LYS A 125 -31.09 18.58 -36.79
CA LYS A 125 -31.61 19.92 -36.44
C LYS A 125 -32.72 19.85 -35.35
N LYS A 126 -32.46 19.29 -34.17
CA LYS A 126 -33.32 19.40 -32.98
C LYS A 126 -32.98 20.71 -32.28
N LYS A 127 -34.01 21.47 -31.90
CA LYS A 127 -33.88 22.66 -31.05
C LYS A 127 -33.38 22.24 -29.67
N LEU A 128 -32.07 22.21 -29.48
CA LEU A 128 -31.45 22.16 -28.15
C LEU A 128 -31.58 23.54 -27.48
N ASN A 129 -31.62 23.56 -26.14
CA ASN A 129 -31.63 24.78 -25.35
C ASN A 129 -30.36 25.61 -25.63
N LYS A 130 -30.50 26.93 -25.82
CA LYS A 130 -29.40 27.87 -26.12
C LYS A 130 -28.28 27.82 -25.07
N GLY A 131 -28.60 27.52 -23.81
CA GLY A 131 -27.61 27.37 -22.72
C GLY A 131 -26.64 26.22 -22.97
N SER A 132 -27.16 25.03 -23.31
CA SER A 132 -26.38 23.82 -23.57
C SER A 132 -25.45 23.98 -24.79
N ILE A 133 -25.93 24.69 -25.83
CA ILE A 133 -25.15 24.97 -27.05
C ILE A 133 -23.97 25.92 -26.76
N LYS A 134 -24.16 26.93 -25.90
CA LYS A 134 -23.12 27.91 -25.56
C LYS A 134 -21.95 27.25 -24.80
N ILE A 135 -22.28 26.34 -23.89
CA ILE A 135 -21.28 25.62 -23.08
C ILE A 135 -20.48 24.65 -23.97
N ALA A 136 -21.15 23.89 -24.83
CA ALA A 136 -20.49 22.97 -25.76
C ALA A 136 -19.53 23.70 -26.73
N LYS A 137 -19.95 24.83 -27.30
CA LYS A 137 -19.12 25.64 -28.20
C LYS A 137 -17.86 26.19 -27.53
N THR A 138 -17.99 26.68 -26.29
CA THR A 138 -16.86 27.25 -25.54
C THR A 138 -15.81 26.18 -25.21
N ARG A 139 -16.24 24.95 -24.93
CA ARG A 139 -15.35 23.84 -24.58
C ARG A 139 -14.70 23.19 -25.80
N LEU A 140 -15.40 23.10 -26.93
CA LEU A 140 -14.83 22.72 -28.22
C LEU A 140 -13.72 23.68 -28.67
N SER A 141 -13.94 24.99 -28.55
CA SER A 141 -12.89 25.98 -28.88
C SER A 141 -11.65 25.93 -27.98
N LEU A 142 -11.78 25.36 -26.77
CA LEU A 142 -10.64 25.15 -25.87
C LEU A 142 -9.83 23.90 -26.24
N LEU A 143 -10.47 22.89 -26.83
CA LEU A 143 -9.84 21.65 -27.31
C LEU A 143 -9.13 21.86 -28.65
N GLU A 144 -9.69 22.69 -29.54
CA GLU A 144 -9.13 23.01 -30.86
C GLU A 144 -7.79 23.76 -30.82
N ASN A 145 -7.37 24.32 -29.67
CA ASN A 145 -6.10 25.04 -29.51
C ASN A 145 -4.88 24.12 -29.23
N LYS A 146 -5.05 22.79 -29.14
CA LYS A 146 -3.95 21.82 -29.07
C LYS A 146 -3.64 21.27 -30.48
N ARG A 147 -2.36 21.03 -30.78
CA ARG A 147 -1.78 20.90 -32.13
C ARG A 147 -2.43 19.78 -32.98
N GLU A 148 -2.45 19.99 -34.30
CA GLU A 148 -3.21 19.20 -35.29
C GLU A 148 -2.86 17.70 -35.41
N GLU A 149 -1.68 17.25 -34.95
CA GLU A 149 -1.32 15.81 -34.93
C GLU A 149 -1.86 15.07 -33.69
N GLU A 150 -1.94 15.72 -32.53
CA GLU A 150 -2.61 15.17 -31.33
C GLU A 150 -4.12 15.00 -31.59
N ASN A 151 -4.70 15.80 -32.50
CA ASN A 151 -6.12 15.75 -32.81
C ASN A 151 -6.58 14.45 -33.47
N ALA A 152 -5.74 13.69 -34.18
CA ALA A 152 -6.19 12.44 -34.83
C ALA A 152 -6.40 11.31 -33.81
N ASP A 153 -5.44 11.10 -32.90
CA ASP A 153 -5.53 10.11 -31.83
C ASP A 153 -6.54 10.53 -30.77
N LEU A 154 -6.58 11.82 -30.42
CA LEU A 154 -7.63 12.38 -29.60
C LEU A 154 -8.98 12.11 -30.26
N MET A 155 -9.20 12.44 -31.55
CA MET A 155 -10.46 12.15 -32.24
C MET A 155 -10.81 10.66 -32.27
N LYS A 156 -9.82 9.76 -32.30
CA LYS A 156 -10.02 8.31 -32.29
C LYS A 156 -10.43 7.80 -30.89
N GLU A 157 -9.75 8.22 -29.83
CA GLU A 157 -10.19 8.02 -28.43
C GLU A 157 -11.58 8.63 -28.21
N LEU A 158 -11.79 9.82 -28.77
CA LEU A 158 -13.01 10.56 -28.61
C LEU A 158 -14.20 9.84 -29.27
N THR A 159 -13.98 9.16 -30.40
CA THR A 159 -14.99 8.34 -31.12
C THR A 159 -15.28 7.01 -30.41
N ASN A 160 -14.28 6.42 -29.76
CA ASN A 160 -14.46 5.20 -28.96
C ASN A 160 -15.24 5.49 -27.66
N ALA A 161 -15.01 6.65 -27.05
CA ALA A 161 -15.71 7.06 -25.83
C ALA A 161 -17.21 7.36 -26.05
N SER A 162 -17.63 7.91 -27.20
CA SER A 162 -19.07 8.24 -27.43
C SER A 162 -19.98 7.00 -27.57
N LYS A 163 -19.40 5.84 -27.84
CA LYS A 163 -20.12 4.55 -27.90
C LYS A 163 -20.37 3.94 -26.51
N GLN A 164 -19.72 4.45 -25.46
CA GLN A 164 -19.81 3.89 -24.12
C GLN A 164 -20.80 4.68 -23.25
N LYS A 165 -21.58 3.96 -22.45
CA LYS A 165 -22.44 4.59 -21.43
C LYS A 165 -21.57 5.32 -20.40
N PRO A 166 -22.06 6.40 -19.78
CA PRO A 166 -21.33 7.09 -18.72
C PRO A 166 -20.96 6.09 -17.62
N LYS A 167 -19.68 6.08 -17.25
CA LYS A 167 -19.15 5.21 -16.19
C LYS A 167 -19.48 5.85 -14.86
N GLN A 168 -20.02 5.09 -13.90
CA GLN A 168 -20.19 5.58 -12.54
C GLN A 168 -18.97 5.21 -11.71
N PHE A 169 -18.38 6.17 -11.02
CA PHE A 169 -17.36 5.88 -10.00
C PHE A 169 -18.06 5.30 -8.77
N LYS A 170 -17.70 4.07 -8.40
CA LYS A 170 -18.29 3.34 -7.27
C LYS A 170 -17.45 3.42 -6.00
N GLY A 171 -16.25 4.00 -6.08
CA GLY A 171 -15.22 3.93 -5.06
C GLY A 171 -14.12 2.95 -5.44
N LEU A 172 -13.05 2.93 -4.65
CA LEU A 172 -11.93 2.01 -4.83
C LEU A 172 -12.18 0.66 -4.17
N LYS A 173 -11.85 -0.42 -4.87
CA LYS A 173 -11.63 -1.75 -4.28
C LYS A 173 -10.17 -1.87 -3.85
N ILE A 174 -9.92 -1.92 -2.55
CA ILE A 174 -8.59 -1.94 -1.95
C ILE A 174 -8.33 -3.33 -1.38
N PHE A 175 -7.12 -3.87 -1.59
CA PHE A 175 -6.67 -5.11 -0.99
C PHE A 175 -5.43 -4.89 -0.11
N GLU A 176 -5.57 -5.11 1.19
CA GLU A 176 -4.43 -5.22 2.11
C GLU A 176 -4.06 -6.70 2.26
N ALA A 177 -2.90 -7.07 1.70
CA ALA A 177 -2.53 -8.47 1.54
C ALA A 177 -2.02 -9.15 2.83
N LEU A 178 -1.34 -8.39 3.69
CA LEU A 178 -0.69 -8.84 4.93
C LEU A 178 -1.04 -7.88 6.08
N ALA A 179 -2.24 -8.03 6.64
CA ALA A 179 -2.86 -7.00 7.46
C ALA A 179 -2.45 -7.00 8.95
N SER A 180 -1.98 -8.12 9.48
CA SER A 180 -1.69 -8.33 10.90
C SER A 180 -2.84 -7.87 11.82
N SER A 181 -2.74 -6.73 12.50
CA SER A 181 -3.84 -6.19 13.33
C SER A 181 -4.98 -5.53 12.54
N GLY A 182 -4.80 -5.30 11.24
CA GLY A 182 -5.75 -4.58 10.36
C GLY A 182 -5.67 -3.06 10.48
N LEU A 183 -4.67 -2.52 11.19
CA LEU A 183 -4.55 -1.09 11.49
C LEU A 183 -4.62 -0.22 10.23
N ARG A 184 -3.90 -0.59 9.18
CA ARG A 184 -3.82 0.17 7.93
C ARG A 184 -5.19 0.24 7.23
N SER A 185 -5.89 -0.89 7.08
CA SER A 185 -7.26 -0.90 6.56
C SER A 185 -8.26 -0.12 7.41
N ILE A 186 -8.14 -0.18 8.74
CA ILE A 186 -9.00 0.62 9.63
C ILE A 186 -8.78 2.11 9.38
N ARG A 187 -7.52 2.53 9.28
CA ARG A 187 -7.18 3.91 8.95
C ARG A 187 -7.71 4.31 7.58
N TYR A 188 -7.64 3.44 6.57
CA TYR A 188 -8.28 3.71 5.26
C TYR A 188 -9.77 3.99 5.39
N LEU A 189 -10.49 3.19 6.18
CA LEU A 189 -11.93 3.33 6.38
C LEU A 189 -12.32 4.57 7.19
N GLN A 190 -11.47 5.03 8.11
CA GLN A 190 -11.76 6.17 8.98
C GLN A 190 -11.26 7.51 8.43
N GLU A 191 -10.14 7.52 7.72
CA GLU A 191 -9.44 8.75 7.32
C GLU A 191 -9.72 9.14 5.87
N ILE A 192 -10.14 8.20 5.01
CA ILE A 192 -10.53 8.47 3.62
C ILE A 192 -12.05 8.64 3.55
N ASN A 193 -12.53 9.56 2.71
CA ASN A 193 -13.96 9.77 2.52
C ASN A 193 -14.65 8.44 2.10
N PRO A 194 -15.68 7.96 2.83
CA PRO A 194 -16.35 6.70 2.53
C PRO A 194 -16.93 6.58 1.12
N GLU A 195 -17.31 7.70 0.47
CA GLU A 195 -17.77 7.70 -0.92
C GLU A 195 -16.68 7.34 -1.94
N LEU A 196 -15.41 7.43 -1.53
CA LEU A 196 -14.25 7.12 -2.36
C LEU A 196 -13.81 5.66 -2.25
N ILE A 197 -14.39 4.89 -1.32
CA ILE A 197 -14.09 3.47 -1.10
C ILE A 197 -15.31 2.65 -1.49
N GLU A 198 -15.11 1.63 -2.32
CA GLU A 198 -16.15 0.62 -2.59
C GLU A 198 -16.04 -0.50 -1.57
N SER A 199 -14.84 -1.05 -1.40
CA SER A 199 -14.56 -2.11 -0.45
C SER A 199 -13.09 -2.20 -0.07
N VAL A 200 -12.80 -2.62 1.16
CA VAL A 200 -11.47 -2.97 1.65
C VAL A 200 -11.46 -4.46 2.00
N THR A 201 -10.67 -5.24 1.25
CA THR A 201 -10.39 -6.65 1.57
C THR A 201 -9.14 -6.72 2.42
N ILE A 202 -9.26 -7.33 3.60
CA ILE A 202 -8.26 -7.34 4.66
C ILE A 202 -7.87 -8.78 4.91
N ASN A 203 -6.65 -9.15 4.52
CA ASN A 203 -6.19 -10.52 4.53
C ASN A 203 -5.02 -10.73 5.48
N ASP A 204 -5.05 -11.84 6.20
CA ASP A 204 -3.87 -12.40 6.84
C ASP A 204 -3.89 -13.93 6.76
N ILE A 205 -2.71 -14.55 6.83
CA ILE A 205 -2.59 -16.01 6.86
C ILE A 205 -2.78 -16.56 8.27
N ASP A 206 -2.42 -15.77 9.30
CA ASP A 206 -2.53 -16.17 10.69
C ASP A 206 -4.00 -16.07 11.18
N PRO A 207 -4.62 -17.17 11.64
CA PRO A 207 -5.95 -17.14 12.23
C PRO A 207 -6.07 -16.11 13.38
N LYS A 208 -5.03 -15.92 14.20
CA LYS A 208 -5.05 -14.97 15.32
C LYS A 208 -5.10 -13.52 14.83
N ALA A 209 -4.36 -13.22 13.76
CA ALA A 209 -4.44 -11.92 13.09
C ALA A 209 -5.84 -11.67 12.54
N VAL A 210 -6.47 -12.67 11.92
CA VAL A 210 -7.84 -12.56 11.42
C VAL A 210 -8.88 -12.34 12.52
N GLU A 211 -8.74 -12.99 13.66
CA GLU A 211 -9.58 -12.72 14.84
C GLU A 211 -9.40 -11.28 15.32
N MET A 212 -8.16 -10.82 15.46
CA MET A 212 -7.87 -9.46 15.91
C MET A 212 -8.30 -8.37 14.90
N ILE A 213 -8.19 -8.63 13.60
CA ILE A 213 -8.73 -7.76 12.56
C ILE A 213 -10.23 -7.56 12.76
N LYS A 214 -10.98 -8.64 13.05
CA LYS A 214 -12.43 -8.55 13.29
C LYS A 214 -12.75 -7.76 14.55
N GLU A 215 -12.00 -7.96 15.62
CA GLU A 215 -12.16 -7.22 16.88
C GLU A 215 -11.87 -5.73 16.67
N ASN A 216 -10.75 -5.40 16.06
CA ASN A 216 -10.37 -4.01 15.78
C ASN A 216 -11.35 -3.33 14.81
N LEU A 217 -11.89 -4.05 13.82
CA LEU A 217 -12.96 -3.54 12.97
C LEU A 217 -14.25 -3.29 13.76
N ALA A 218 -14.61 -4.15 14.70
CA ALA A 218 -15.79 -3.95 15.55
C ALA A 218 -15.62 -2.72 16.47
N LEU A 219 -14.40 -2.41 16.91
CA LEU A 219 -14.10 -1.22 17.71
C LEU A 219 -14.22 0.08 16.89
N ASN A 220 -13.79 0.07 15.63
CA ASN A 220 -13.62 1.28 14.83
C ASN A 220 -14.71 1.52 13.78
N CYS A 221 -15.24 0.45 13.21
CA CYS A 221 -16.10 0.45 12.04
C CYS A 221 -17.25 -0.57 12.16
N PRO A 222 -17.98 -0.66 13.28
CA PRO A 222 -18.93 -1.75 13.56
C PRO A 222 -20.09 -1.86 12.56
N ASN A 223 -20.43 -0.77 11.86
CA ASN A 223 -21.52 -0.72 10.90
C ASN A 223 -21.03 -0.64 9.44
N SER A 224 -19.73 -0.82 9.19
CA SER A 224 -19.20 -0.71 7.83
C SER A 224 -19.64 -1.89 6.98
N THR A 225 -20.25 -1.61 5.84
CA THR A 225 -20.57 -2.61 4.80
C THR A 225 -19.47 -2.74 3.75
N GLN A 226 -18.37 -2.00 3.91
CA GLN A 226 -17.29 -1.91 2.93
C GLN A 226 -16.15 -2.89 3.26
N THR A 227 -16.24 -3.71 4.29
CA THR A 227 -15.13 -4.57 4.73
C THR A 227 -15.34 -6.03 4.35
N CYS A 228 -14.24 -6.69 3.94
CA CYS A 228 -14.20 -8.12 3.70
C CYS A 228 -12.95 -8.70 4.35
N VAL A 229 -13.11 -9.42 5.46
CA VAL A 229 -11.98 -10.08 6.14
C VAL A 229 -11.81 -11.48 5.56
N SER A 230 -10.58 -11.81 5.17
CA SER A 230 -10.22 -13.14 4.66
C SER A 230 -9.05 -13.74 5.42
N GLN A 231 -9.04 -15.07 5.50
CA GLN A 231 -7.92 -15.84 6.05
C GLN A 231 -7.30 -16.67 4.94
N GLY A 232 -6.03 -16.45 4.63
CA GLY A 232 -5.34 -17.25 3.63
C GLY A 232 -4.00 -16.67 3.17
N ASP A 233 -3.28 -17.49 2.41
CA ASP A 233 -2.09 -17.04 1.69
C ASP A 233 -2.48 -15.96 0.68
N CYS A 234 -1.78 -14.81 0.73
CA CYS A 234 -2.14 -13.67 -0.11
C CYS A 234 -1.93 -13.94 -1.60
N VAL A 235 -0.94 -14.77 -1.98
CA VAL A 235 -0.70 -15.14 -3.39
C VAL A 235 -1.86 -15.98 -3.89
N ASP A 236 -2.30 -16.97 -3.11
CA ASP A 236 -3.46 -17.80 -3.44
C ASP A 236 -4.76 -17.00 -3.48
N MET A 237 -4.90 -16.01 -2.59
CA MET A 237 -6.01 -15.06 -2.62
C MET A 237 -6.04 -14.21 -3.90
N MET A 238 -4.90 -13.88 -4.49
CA MET A 238 -4.82 -13.06 -5.72
C MET A 238 -4.92 -13.90 -7.00
N LYS A 239 -4.35 -15.12 -6.99
CA LYS A 239 -4.24 -15.99 -8.18
C LYS A 239 -5.59 -16.23 -8.86
N GLY A 240 -5.61 -16.05 -10.17
CA GLY A 240 -6.73 -16.47 -11.01
C GLY A 240 -8.01 -15.65 -10.83
N ARG A 241 -8.04 -14.64 -9.95
CA ARG A 241 -9.18 -13.72 -9.80
C ARG A 241 -9.47 -12.99 -11.10
N ALA A 242 -8.46 -12.39 -11.71
CA ALA A 242 -8.59 -11.67 -12.97
C ALA A 242 -9.08 -12.56 -14.12
N MET A 243 -8.70 -13.85 -14.10
CA MET A 243 -9.13 -14.85 -15.09
C MET A 243 -10.55 -15.36 -14.84
N ALA A 244 -10.95 -15.49 -13.58
CA ALA A 244 -12.28 -15.95 -13.19
C ALA A 244 -13.34 -14.89 -13.49
N ASP A 245 -13.09 -13.64 -13.07
CA ASP A 245 -13.96 -12.51 -13.32
C ASP A 245 -13.17 -11.19 -13.17
N GLN A 246 -13.17 -10.36 -14.21
CA GLN A 246 -12.52 -9.04 -14.16
C GLN A 246 -13.08 -8.14 -13.07
N SER A 247 -14.34 -8.34 -12.64
CA SER A 247 -14.94 -7.57 -11.55
C SER A 247 -14.27 -7.81 -10.18
N LEU A 248 -13.50 -8.91 -10.05
CA LEU A 248 -12.77 -9.28 -8.84
C LEU A 248 -11.38 -8.65 -8.73
N ARG A 249 -10.93 -7.89 -9.74
CA ARG A 249 -9.68 -7.11 -9.70
C ARG A 249 -9.78 -5.97 -8.69
N PHE A 250 -8.64 -5.46 -8.22
CA PHE A 250 -8.58 -4.38 -7.24
C PHE A 250 -8.11 -3.08 -7.89
N ASN A 251 -8.60 -1.94 -7.42
CA ASN A 251 -8.06 -0.64 -7.82
C ASN A 251 -6.75 -0.33 -7.09
N CYS A 252 -6.55 -0.89 -5.90
CA CYS A 252 -5.30 -0.77 -5.16
C CYS A 252 -4.94 -2.09 -4.47
N VAL A 253 -3.66 -2.45 -4.50
CA VAL A 253 -3.08 -3.56 -3.72
C VAL A 253 -1.96 -3.00 -2.86
N ASP A 254 -2.02 -3.25 -1.55
CA ASP A 254 -0.97 -2.86 -0.60
C ASP A 254 -0.22 -4.09 -0.09
N LEU A 255 1.07 -4.13 -0.38
CA LEU A 255 2.01 -5.15 0.05
C LEU A 255 2.94 -4.58 1.12
N ASP A 256 2.75 -5.01 2.37
CA ASP A 256 3.59 -4.62 3.51
C ASP A 256 4.15 -5.84 4.27
N PRO A 257 4.93 -6.72 3.61
CA PRO A 257 5.44 -7.93 4.24
C PRO A 257 6.63 -7.64 5.16
N TYR A 258 6.92 -8.60 6.05
CA TYR A 258 8.20 -8.64 6.72
C TYR A 258 9.31 -9.07 5.75
N GLY A 259 10.26 -8.17 5.50
CA GLY A 259 11.39 -8.40 4.62
C GLY A 259 11.08 -7.99 3.18
N SER A 260 11.01 -8.96 2.27
CA SER A 260 10.94 -8.70 0.83
C SER A 260 9.51 -8.79 0.30
N ALA A 261 9.10 -7.84 -0.52
CA ALA A 261 7.86 -7.94 -1.29
C ALA A 261 7.95 -8.78 -2.57
N SER A 262 9.17 -9.14 -3.00
CA SER A 262 9.38 -9.81 -4.28
C SER A 262 8.51 -11.06 -4.52
N PRO A 263 8.26 -11.94 -3.51
CA PRO A 263 7.42 -13.12 -3.73
C PRO A 263 5.97 -12.82 -4.12
N TYR A 264 5.48 -11.62 -3.82
CA TYR A 264 4.07 -11.25 -3.96
C TYR A 264 3.80 -10.35 -5.18
N LEU A 265 4.84 -9.73 -5.75
CA LEU A 265 4.73 -8.74 -6.81
C LEU A 265 3.96 -9.25 -8.04
N ARG A 266 4.30 -10.44 -8.53
CA ARG A 266 3.64 -11.04 -9.71
C ARG A 266 2.12 -11.07 -9.55
N SER A 267 1.66 -11.64 -8.45
CA SER A 267 0.22 -11.84 -8.20
C SER A 267 -0.50 -10.54 -7.89
N ALA A 268 0.17 -9.59 -7.24
CA ALA A 268 -0.37 -8.26 -6.99
C ALA A 268 -0.61 -7.49 -8.29
N ILE A 269 0.34 -7.55 -9.23
CA ILE A 269 0.20 -6.90 -10.54
C ILE A 269 -0.90 -7.56 -11.37
N ASP A 270 -1.02 -8.90 -11.34
CA ASP A 270 -2.04 -9.64 -12.10
C ASP A 270 -3.48 -9.30 -11.66
N VAL A 271 -3.69 -8.99 -10.38
CA VAL A 271 -5.02 -8.70 -9.82
C VAL A 271 -5.39 -7.21 -9.83
N LEU A 272 -4.45 -6.30 -10.10
CA LEU A 272 -4.75 -4.87 -10.22
C LEU A 272 -5.58 -4.59 -11.46
N GLU A 273 -6.54 -3.67 -11.39
CA GLU A 273 -7.22 -3.08 -12.54
C GLU A 273 -6.26 -2.24 -13.38
N ASP A 274 -6.67 -1.91 -14.61
CA ASP A 274 -5.86 -1.04 -15.48
C ASP A 274 -5.77 0.36 -14.85
N GLU A 275 -4.55 0.92 -14.83
CA GLU A 275 -4.17 2.08 -14.00
C GLU A 275 -4.55 1.93 -12.51
N GLY A 276 -4.43 0.71 -11.97
CA GLY A 276 -4.48 0.46 -10.53
C GLY A 276 -3.21 0.93 -9.82
N LEU A 277 -3.34 1.17 -8.52
CA LEU A 277 -2.24 1.59 -7.64
C LEU A 277 -1.60 0.37 -6.95
N LEU A 278 -0.28 0.24 -7.04
CA LEU A 278 0.47 -0.77 -6.31
C LEU A 278 1.29 -0.11 -5.22
N CYS A 279 0.96 -0.36 -3.96
CA CYS A 279 1.75 0.11 -2.83
C CYS A 279 2.66 -1.02 -2.33
N VAL A 280 3.97 -0.78 -2.19
CA VAL A 280 4.94 -1.81 -1.81
C VAL A 280 5.87 -1.32 -0.72
N THR A 281 6.00 -2.09 0.37
CA THR A 281 7.08 -1.94 1.36
C THR A 281 8.09 -3.07 1.25
N CYS A 282 9.38 -2.74 1.33
CA CYS A 282 10.45 -3.70 1.62
C CYS A 282 11.19 -3.27 2.89
N THR A 283 11.41 -4.20 3.82
CA THR A 283 12.16 -3.94 5.08
C THR A 283 13.48 -4.70 5.16
N ASP A 284 13.84 -5.48 4.14
CA ASP A 284 15.11 -6.23 4.08
C ASP A 284 16.30 -5.37 3.61
N MET A 285 16.52 -4.25 4.30
CA MET A 285 17.60 -3.28 4.01
C MET A 285 18.99 -3.90 4.00
N SER A 286 19.27 -4.92 4.81
CA SER A 286 20.56 -5.63 4.76
C SER A 286 20.83 -6.29 3.40
N VAL A 287 19.77 -6.64 2.67
CA VAL A 287 19.85 -7.18 1.31
C VAL A 287 20.00 -6.04 0.30
N LEU A 288 19.13 -5.04 0.38
CA LEU A 288 19.04 -3.95 -0.59
C LEU A 288 20.20 -2.95 -0.51
N HIS A 289 20.82 -2.80 0.67
CA HIS A 289 21.98 -1.92 0.90
C HIS A 289 23.34 -2.59 0.66
N GLY A 290 23.38 -3.84 0.16
CA GLY A 290 24.62 -4.46 -0.31
C GLY A 290 25.36 -5.38 0.65
N ASN A 291 24.86 -5.60 1.87
CA ASN A 291 25.51 -6.50 2.83
C ASN A 291 25.34 -7.98 2.41
N ASN A 292 24.20 -8.33 1.82
CA ASN A 292 23.87 -9.69 1.41
C ASN A 292 23.59 -9.81 -0.10
N LYS A 293 24.65 -9.70 -0.92
CA LYS A 293 24.55 -9.64 -2.39
C LYS A 293 23.92 -10.89 -3.03
N ASP A 294 24.28 -12.08 -2.56
CA ASP A 294 23.71 -13.33 -3.08
C ASP A 294 22.21 -13.43 -2.79
N THR A 295 21.78 -12.97 -1.62
CA THR A 295 20.35 -12.90 -1.27
C THR A 295 19.64 -11.85 -2.12
N CYS A 296 20.30 -10.74 -2.44
CA CYS A 296 19.75 -9.72 -3.34
C CYS A 296 19.54 -10.31 -4.73
N PHE A 297 20.52 -11.05 -5.26
CA PHE A 297 20.41 -11.71 -6.56
C PHE A 297 19.27 -12.73 -6.58
N ARG A 298 19.14 -13.57 -5.54
CA ARG A 298 18.05 -14.56 -5.45
C ARG A 298 16.67 -13.94 -5.36
N LYS A 299 16.51 -12.85 -4.60
CA LYS A 299 15.20 -12.22 -4.39
C LYS A 299 14.82 -11.30 -5.56
N TYR A 300 15.75 -10.46 -6.01
CA TYR A 300 15.45 -9.33 -6.90
C TYR A 300 16.03 -9.49 -8.31
N GLY A 301 16.85 -10.52 -8.56
CA GLY A 301 17.54 -10.70 -9.85
C GLY A 301 18.67 -9.69 -10.10
N ALA A 302 19.09 -8.95 -9.07
CA ALA A 302 20.08 -7.88 -9.17
C ALA A 302 21.16 -7.98 -8.07
N LEU A 303 22.29 -7.32 -8.29
CA LEU A 303 23.35 -7.21 -7.29
C LEU A 303 23.26 -5.86 -6.59
N SER A 304 23.06 -5.89 -5.28
CA SER A 304 23.17 -4.70 -4.44
C SER A 304 24.62 -4.32 -4.19
N MET A 305 24.83 -3.03 -3.91
CA MET A 305 26.16 -2.46 -3.67
C MET A 305 26.15 -1.64 -2.38
N HIS A 306 27.09 -1.96 -1.50
CA HIS A 306 27.33 -1.17 -0.31
C HIS A 306 28.19 0.05 -0.68
N CYS A 307 27.56 1.21 -0.68
CA CYS A 307 28.19 2.50 -1.01
C CYS A 307 27.34 3.65 -0.43
N ALA A 308 27.83 4.89 -0.52
CA ALA A 308 27.12 6.08 -0.04
C ALA A 308 25.72 6.24 -0.67
N LEU A 309 25.51 5.73 -1.89
CA LEU A 309 24.23 5.76 -2.60
C LEU A 309 23.45 4.44 -2.46
N GLY A 310 23.84 3.56 -1.53
CA GLY A 310 23.29 2.21 -1.39
C GLY A 310 21.77 2.18 -1.19
N HIS A 311 21.20 3.18 -0.51
CA HIS A 311 19.74 3.32 -0.37
C HIS A 311 19.06 3.57 -1.72
N GLU A 312 19.59 4.50 -2.53
CA GLU A 312 19.05 4.77 -3.86
C GLU A 312 19.23 3.58 -4.80
N PHE A 313 20.39 2.89 -4.73
CA PHE A 313 20.61 1.65 -5.46
C PHE A 313 19.57 0.59 -5.11
N GLY A 314 19.27 0.40 -3.82
CA GLY A 314 18.22 -0.53 -3.38
C GLY A 314 16.83 -0.14 -3.90
N LEU A 315 16.48 1.15 -3.90
CA LEU A 315 15.22 1.63 -4.50
C LEU A 315 15.12 1.26 -5.98
N ARG A 316 16.20 1.50 -6.74
CA ARG A 316 16.26 1.18 -8.17
C ARG A 316 16.20 -0.32 -8.45
N ILE A 317 16.79 -1.15 -7.58
CA ILE A 317 16.70 -2.61 -7.66
C ILE A 317 15.25 -3.06 -7.53
N VAL A 318 14.53 -2.59 -6.50
CA VAL A 318 13.13 -3.00 -6.31
C VAL A 318 12.25 -2.52 -7.47
N LEU A 319 12.41 -1.27 -7.92
CA LEU A 319 11.69 -0.75 -9.09
C LEU A 319 11.95 -1.60 -10.34
N GLN A 320 13.20 -1.99 -10.57
CA GLN A 320 13.56 -2.87 -11.68
C GLN A 320 12.88 -4.24 -11.55
N THR A 321 12.79 -4.81 -10.35
CA THR A 321 12.09 -6.08 -10.13
C THR A 321 10.59 -5.95 -10.44
N ILE A 322 9.95 -4.85 -10.00
CA ILE A 322 8.53 -4.58 -10.34
C ILE A 322 8.36 -4.45 -11.86
N VAL A 323 9.22 -3.70 -12.55
CA VAL A 323 9.19 -3.55 -14.01
C VAL A 323 9.33 -4.90 -14.72
N GLN A 324 10.23 -5.78 -14.26
CA GLN A 324 10.38 -7.12 -14.84
C GLN A 324 9.08 -7.93 -14.73
N GLU A 325 8.40 -7.86 -13.59
CA GLU A 325 7.11 -8.54 -13.41
C GLU A 325 6.02 -7.95 -14.31
N CYS A 326 5.95 -6.62 -14.43
CA CYS A 326 5.04 -5.93 -15.34
C CYS A 326 5.25 -6.36 -16.79
N VAL A 327 6.50 -6.34 -17.27
CA VAL A 327 6.85 -6.74 -18.64
C VAL A 327 6.41 -8.18 -18.91
N ALA A 328 6.63 -9.09 -17.95
CA ALA A 328 6.22 -10.48 -18.10
C ALA A 328 4.68 -10.67 -18.03
N LEU A 329 3.92 -9.68 -17.59
CA LEU A 329 2.44 -9.62 -17.67
C LEU A 329 1.92 -8.78 -18.85
N ASN A 330 2.81 -8.28 -19.72
CA ASN A 330 2.48 -7.33 -20.79
C ASN A 330 1.81 -6.04 -20.29
N CYS A 331 2.19 -5.55 -19.12
CA CYS A 331 1.80 -4.23 -18.62
C CYS A 331 3.03 -3.33 -18.40
N ALA A 332 2.77 -2.04 -18.24
CA ALA A 332 3.78 -1.06 -17.87
C ALA A 332 3.44 -0.50 -16.48
N MET A 333 4.45 0.05 -15.80
CA MET A 333 4.28 0.78 -14.56
C MET A 333 4.90 2.17 -14.69
N GLU A 334 4.33 3.13 -13.97
CA GLU A 334 4.89 4.45 -13.75
C GLU A 334 5.12 4.61 -12.25
N PRO A 335 6.38 4.76 -11.77
CA PRO A 335 6.62 5.02 -10.36
C PRO A 335 6.14 6.43 -9.99
N LEU A 336 5.24 6.53 -9.02
CA LEU A 336 4.68 7.79 -8.53
C LEU A 336 5.53 8.37 -7.41
N LEU A 337 5.94 7.51 -6.47
CA LEU A 337 6.81 7.87 -5.36
C LEU A 337 7.64 6.65 -4.94
N SER A 338 8.94 6.83 -4.78
CA SER A 338 9.84 5.83 -4.20
C SER A 338 10.72 6.48 -3.15
N MET A 339 10.74 5.93 -1.94
CA MET A 339 11.50 6.51 -0.84
C MET A 339 12.07 5.45 0.10
N TYR A 340 13.19 5.81 0.71
CA TYR A 340 13.76 5.12 1.85
C TYR A 340 13.49 5.96 3.10
N CYS A 341 13.02 5.32 4.16
CA CYS A 341 12.77 5.94 5.46
C CYS A 341 13.24 4.98 6.55
N ASP A 342 14.29 5.38 7.26
CA ASP A 342 14.89 4.66 8.40
C ASP A 342 15.29 3.20 8.10
N TYR A 343 14.35 2.27 8.16
CA TYR A 343 14.60 0.83 8.01
C TYR A 343 13.72 0.17 6.95
N TYR A 344 13.00 0.95 6.13
CA TYR A 344 12.20 0.43 5.03
C TYR A 344 12.32 1.27 3.75
N MET A 345 11.96 0.65 2.63
CA MET A 345 11.70 1.31 1.36
C MET A 345 10.21 1.21 1.03
N ARG A 346 9.63 2.30 0.55
CA ARG A 346 8.21 2.38 0.15
C ARG A 346 8.11 2.85 -1.29
N PHE A 347 7.20 2.23 -2.04
CA PHE A 347 6.94 2.49 -3.46
C PHE A 347 5.43 2.64 -3.69
N PHE A 348 5.07 3.51 -4.62
CA PHE A 348 3.72 3.77 -5.12
C PHE A 348 3.75 3.88 -6.64
#